data_AF-A0A8T7APY5-F1
#
_entry.id   AF-A0A8T7APY5-F1
#
_cell.length_a   1.000
_cell.length_b   1.000
_cell.length_c   1.000
_cell.angle_alpha   90.00
_cell.angle_beta   90.00
_cell.angle_gamma   90.00
#
_symmetry.space_group_name_H-M   'P 1'
#
loop_
_entity.id
_entity.type
_entity.pdbx_description
1 polymer ?
#
loop_
_entity_poly.entity_id
_entity_poly.type
_entity_poly.pdbx_seq_one_letter_code
_entity_poly.pdbx_strand_id
1 'polypeptide(L)'
;MRKLGPEDLPDSGFLLGLTLVAYVLLQLPLALAAYGPSGAIVTSLGATVLLLMGFLWVLLTLNGYRSRYRQTLTALFGTSALLSLFSIPFSVWRQATFDVQAASALPSAAIFAIMLWSLVIDGHILSRAISRPFVIGLLISIAYFLLHTTVLFELMPDGMPITED
;
A
#
# COMPACT_ATOMS: atom_id res chain seq x y z
N MET A 1 40.05 5.45 13.46
CA MET A 1 39.02 5.65 12.42
C MET A 1 38.00 4.52 12.53
N ARG A 2 36.88 4.76 13.21
CA ARG A 2 35.85 3.76 13.46
C ARG A 2 34.96 3.71 12.22
N LYS A 3 34.93 2.57 11.52
CA LYS A 3 34.01 2.34 10.41
C LYS A 3 32.60 2.35 10.99
N LEU A 4 31.84 3.40 10.68
CA LEU A 4 30.39 3.44 10.90
C LEU A 4 29.80 2.28 10.10
N GLY A 5 29.37 1.24 10.80
CA GLY A 5 28.68 0.12 10.18
C GLY A 5 27.30 0.58 9.69
N PRO A 6 26.73 -0.05 8.65
CA PRO A 6 25.35 0.18 8.18
C PRO A 6 24.26 -0.10 9.22
N GLU A 7 24.64 -0.35 10.48
CA GLU A 7 23.81 -0.63 11.64
C GLU A 7 23.39 0.66 12.38
N ASP A 8 23.88 1.83 11.93
CA ASP A 8 23.46 3.16 12.41
C ASP A 8 22.25 3.73 11.64
N LEU A 9 21.46 2.90 10.95
CA LEU A 9 20.10 3.32 10.61
C LEU A 9 19.33 3.38 11.93
N PRO A 10 19.03 4.59 12.45
CA PRO A 10 18.33 4.69 13.70
C PRO A 10 17.00 3.99 13.53
N ASP A 11 16.62 3.29 14.58
CA ASP A 11 15.30 2.72 14.84
C ASP A 11 14.23 3.84 14.83
N SER A 12 14.08 4.49 13.67
CA SER A 12 13.62 5.86 13.58
C SER A 12 12.12 5.85 13.35
N GLY A 13 11.39 5.93 14.46
CA GLY A 13 10.01 6.41 14.46
C GLY A 13 9.86 7.72 13.66
N PHE A 14 10.93 8.48 13.46
CA PHE A 14 10.99 9.64 12.57
C PHE A 14 10.87 9.30 11.07
N LEU A 15 11.62 8.33 10.52
CA LEU A 15 11.43 7.91 9.12
C LEU A 15 10.08 7.22 8.93
N LEU A 16 9.63 6.45 9.93
CA LEU A 16 8.30 5.85 9.91
C LEU A 16 7.21 6.93 9.91
N GLY A 17 7.33 7.94 10.76
CA GLY A 17 6.43 9.08 10.79
C GLY A 17 6.46 9.87 9.49
N LEU A 18 7.64 10.12 8.92
CA LEU A 18 7.80 10.84 7.66
C LEU A 18 7.18 10.07 6.48
N THR A 19 7.43 8.77 6.39
CA THR A 19 6.85 7.92 5.32
C THR A 19 5.35 7.73 5.49
N LEU A 20 4.85 7.64 6.72
CA LEU A 20 3.42 7.62 7.01
C LEU A 20 2.74 8.93 6.64
N VAL A 21 3.34 10.07 7.00
CA VAL A 21 2.83 11.40 6.63
C VAL A 21 2.84 11.56 5.11
N ALA A 22 3.93 11.17 4.44
CA ALA A 22 4.02 11.20 2.98
C ALA A 22 2.95 10.30 2.34
N TYR A 23 2.76 9.09 2.86
CA TYR A 23 1.72 8.17 2.40
C TYR A 23 0.33 8.79 2.55
N VAL A 24 -0.02 9.28 3.73
CA VAL A 24 -1.33 9.91 4.01
C VAL A 24 -1.55 11.13 3.11
N LEU A 25 -0.55 12.00 2.95
CA LEU A 25 -0.64 13.20 2.11
C LEU A 25 -0.86 12.85 0.63
N LEU A 26 -0.22 11.79 0.13
CA LEU A 26 -0.35 11.37 -1.27
C LEU A 26 -1.61 10.54 -1.51
N GLN A 27 -2.11 9.85 -0.49
CA GLN A 27 -3.31 9.04 -0.60
C GLN A 27 -4.60 9.86 -0.40
N LEU A 28 -4.54 10.98 0.32
CA LEU A 28 -5.66 11.89 0.53
C LEU A 28 -6.34 12.35 -0.79
N PRO A 29 -5.62 12.86 -1.80
CA PRO A 29 -6.21 13.27 -3.08
C PRO A 29 -6.83 12.09 -3.84
N LEU A 30 -6.19 10.91 -3.78
CA LEU A 30 -6.69 9.69 -4.44
C LEU A 30 -7.97 9.21 -3.76
N ALA A 31 -8.02 9.22 -2.44
CA ALA A 31 -9.20 8.84 -1.65
C ALA A 31 -10.35 9.84 -1.83
N LEU A 32 -10.05 11.15 -1.89
CA LEU A 32 -11.05 12.18 -2.21
C LEU A 32 -11.62 12.00 -3.61
N ALA A 33 -10.78 11.67 -4.60
CA ALA A 33 -11.25 11.40 -5.96
C ALA A 33 -12.08 10.12 -6.06
N ALA A 34 -11.78 9.11 -5.23
CA ALA A 34 -12.48 7.83 -5.24
C ALA A 34 -13.81 7.84 -4.46
N TYR A 35 -13.85 8.52 -3.31
CA TYR A 35 -14.96 8.40 -2.34
C TYR A 35 -15.67 9.73 -2.03
N GLY A 36 -15.21 10.86 -2.56
CA GLY A 36 -15.70 12.19 -2.20
C GLY A 36 -15.37 12.57 -0.73
N PRO A 37 -15.68 13.81 -0.30
CA PRO A 37 -15.40 14.26 1.06
C PRO A 37 -16.38 13.62 2.06
N SER A 38 -16.10 12.38 2.45
CA SER A 38 -16.89 11.59 3.39
C SER A 38 -16.02 11.06 4.54
N GLY A 39 -16.64 10.78 5.70
CA GLY A 39 -15.96 10.12 6.83
C GLY A 39 -15.41 8.73 6.51
N ALA A 40 -15.82 8.16 5.36
CA ALA A 40 -15.30 6.90 4.84
C ALA A 40 -13.81 6.97 4.47
N ILE A 41 -13.27 8.16 4.15
CA ILE A 41 -11.84 8.34 3.88
C ILE A 41 -11.02 8.04 5.13
N VAL A 42 -11.37 8.66 6.27
CA VAL A 42 -10.62 8.46 7.53
C VAL A 42 -10.71 7.01 7.98
N THR A 43 -11.89 6.40 7.83
CA THR A 43 -12.14 5.01 8.21
C THR A 43 -11.34 4.03 7.35
N SER A 44 -11.33 4.20 6.02
CA SER A 44 -10.59 3.33 5.09
C SER A 44 -9.07 3.49 5.21
N LEU A 45 -8.58 4.72 5.37
CA LEU A 45 -7.16 5.00 5.62
C LEU A 45 -6.71 4.38 6.95
N GLY A 46 -7.49 4.61 8.02
CA GLY A 46 -7.23 4.06 9.34
C GLY A 46 -7.21 2.52 9.32
N ALA A 47 -8.21 1.90 8.70
CA ALA A 47 -8.27 0.45 8.55
C ALA A 47 -7.08 -0.11 7.76
N THR A 48 -6.69 0.54 6.65
CA THR A 48 -5.54 0.12 5.84
C THR A 48 -4.24 0.16 6.63
N VAL A 49 -3.98 1.25 7.36
CA VAL A 49 -2.76 1.40 8.17
C VAL A 49 -2.74 0.38 9.31
N LEU A 50 -3.86 0.23 10.03
CA LEU A 50 -3.96 -0.71 11.15
C LEU A 50 -3.81 -2.16 10.69
N LEU A 51 -4.41 -2.52 9.55
CA LEU A 51 -4.30 -3.85 8.98
C LEU A 51 -2.85 -4.18 8.61
N LEU A 52 -2.14 -3.26 7.95
CA LEU A 52 -0.73 -3.46 7.59
C LEU A 52 0.15 -3.63 8.83
N MET A 53 -0.03 -2.75 9.82
CA MET A 53 0.72 -2.81 11.08
C MET A 53 0.48 -4.13 11.80
N GLY A 54 -0.77 -4.53 11.98
CA GLY A 54 -1.14 -5.80 12.61
C GLY A 54 -0.58 -7.00 11.86
N PHE A 55 -0.74 -7.01 10.53
CA PHE A 55 -0.25 -8.09 9.67
C PHE A 55 1.26 -8.28 9.79
N LEU A 56 2.04 -7.20 9.65
CA LEU A 56 3.50 -7.26 9.76
C LEU A 56 3.96 -7.64 11.16
N TRP A 57 3.23 -7.19 12.19
CA TRP A 57 3.57 -7.51 13.58
C TRP A 57 3.42 -9.01 13.83
N VAL A 58 2.31 -9.60 13.38
CA VAL A 58 2.07 -11.05 13.45
C VAL A 58 3.12 -11.79 12.64
N LEU A 59 3.32 -11.41 11.37
CA LEU A 59 4.24 -12.08 10.47
C LEU A 59 5.68 -12.12 11.02
N LEU A 60 6.20 -10.98 11.46
CA LEU A 60 7.58 -10.89 11.96
C LEU A 60 7.73 -11.49 13.36
N THR A 61 6.68 -11.45 14.18
CA THR A 61 6.68 -12.15 15.47
C THR A 61 6.76 -13.66 15.28
N LEU A 62 5.95 -14.23 14.40
CA LEU A 62 5.94 -15.67 14.12
C LEU A 62 7.26 -16.14 13.51
N ASN A 63 7.96 -15.28 12.74
CA ASN A 63 9.25 -15.60 12.16
C ASN A 63 10.45 -15.21 13.04
N GLY A 64 10.24 -14.63 14.24
CA GLY A 64 11.31 -14.26 15.17
C GLY A 64 12.12 -13.02 14.78
N TYR A 65 11.66 -12.21 13.81
CA TYR A 65 12.36 -11.02 13.29
C TYR A 65 11.73 -9.70 13.76
N ARG A 66 11.29 -9.63 15.03
CA ARG A 66 10.65 -8.42 15.59
C ARG A 66 11.49 -7.14 15.47
N SER A 67 12.83 -7.25 15.54
CA SER A 67 13.74 -6.11 15.40
C SER A 67 13.64 -5.44 14.02
N ARG A 68 13.15 -6.14 13.00
CA ARG A 68 13.01 -5.62 11.63
C ARG A 68 11.66 -4.96 11.37
N TYR A 69 10.72 -5.01 12.32
CA TYR A 69 9.35 -4.52 12.15
C TYR A 69 9.27 -3.07 11.70
N ARG A 70 9.99 -2.17 12.38
CA ARG A 70 10.01 -0.74 12.04
C ARG A 70 10.63 -0.47 10.67
N GLN A 71 11.70 -1.18 10.33
CA GLN A 71 12.36 -1.06 9.04
C GLN A 71 11.45 -1.53 7.90
N THR A 72 10.77 -2.67 8.08
CA THR A 72 9.85 -3.24 7.07
C THR A 72 8.63 -2.35 6.88
N LEU A 73 8.03 -1.83 7.96
CA LEU A 73 6.95 -0.86 7.87
C LEU A 73 7.35 0.41 7.12
N THR A 74 8.51 0.97 7.43
CA THR A 74 9.01 2.18 6.78
C THR A 74 9.26 1.95 5.29
N ALA A 75 9.83 0.79 4.93
CA ALA A 75 10.06 0.43 3.54
C ALA A 75 8.74 0.29 2.77
N LEU A 76 7.73 -0.37 3.34
CA LEU A 76 6.42 -0.57 2.72
C LEU A 76 5.62 0.73 2.61
N PHE A 77 5.57 1.56 3.66
CA PHE A 77 4.92 2.87 3.57
C PHE A 77 5.64 3.79 2.59
N GLY A 78 6.98 3.82 2.61
CA GLY A 78 7.77 4.64 1.69
C GLY A 78 7.58 4.23 0.22
N THR A 79 7.59 2.93 -0.08
CA THR A 79 7.32 2.45 -1.45
C THR A 79 5.88 2.70 -1.86
N SER A 80 4.91 2.46 -0.96
CA SER A 80 3.50 2.78 -1.22
C SER A 80 3.27 4.26 -1.48
N ALA A 81 3.96 5.15 -0.75
CA ALA A 81 3.92 6.59 -0.97
C ALA A 81 4.49 6.96 -2.35
N LEU A 82 5.66 6.45 -2.72
CA LEU A 82 6.25 6.68 -4.04
C LEU A 82 5.33 6.18 -5.16
N LEU A 83 4.78 4.97 -5.03
CA LEU A 83 3.82 4.42 -5.99
C LEU A 83 2.54 5.26 -6.08
N SER A 84 2.06 5.80 -4.95
CA SER A 84 0.91 6.71 -4.93
C SER A 84 1.22 8.00 -5.68
N LEU A 85 2.41 8.58 -5.50
CA LEU A 85 2.85 9.75 -6.25
C LEU A 85 2.86 9.48 -7.76
N PHE A 86 3.37 8.32 -8.19
CA PHE A 86 3.32 7.91 -9.60
C PHE A 86 1.89 7.65 -10.09
N SER A 87 0.97 7.23 -9.21
CA SER A 87 -0.42 6.90 -9.57
C SER A 87 -1.32 8.12 -9.76
N ILE A 88 -0.98 9.28 -9.18
CA ILE A 88 -1.73 10.54 -9.34
C ILE A 88 -1.88 10.96 -10.81
N PRO A 89 -0.80 11.13 -11.62
CA PRO A 89 -0.93 11.57 -13.01
C PRO A 89 -1.77 10.61 -13.87
N PHE A 90 -1.65 9.30 -13.65
CA PHE A 90 -2.48 8.31 -14.36
C PHE A 90 -3.95 8.38 -13.95
N SER A 91 -4.23 8.69 -12.68
CA SER A 91 -5.61 8.84 -12.19
C SER A 91 -6.27 10.10 -12.77
N VAL A 92 -5.51 11.19 -12.91
CA VAL A 92 -5.96 12.41 -13.59
C VAL A 92 -6.20 12.14 -15.09
N TRP A 93 -5.27 11.44 -15.75
CA TRP A 93 -5.43 11.08 -17.17
C TRP A 93 -6.66 10.19 -17.42
N ARG A 94 -6.91 9.21 -16.53
CA ARG A 94 -8.10 8.36 -16.59
C ARG A 94 -9.38 9.19 -16.48
N GLN A 95 -9.47 10.10 -15.51
CA GLN A 95 -10.64 10.98 -15.35
C GLN A 95 -10.85 11.88 -16.57
N ALA A 96 -9.78 12.41 -17.15
CA ALA A 96 -9.85 13.24 -18.36
C ALA A 96 -10.28 12.47 -19.62
N THR A 97 -10.10 11.13 -19.65
CA THR A 97 -10.50 10.27 -20.78
C THR A 97 -11.82 9.53 -20.54
N PHE A 98 -12.44 9.69 -19.37
CA PHE A 98 -13.69 9.01 -19.00
C PHE A 98 -14.89 9.47 -19.84
N ASP A 99 -14.84 10.68 -20.41
CA ASP A 99 -15.90 11.29 -21.23
C ASP A 99 -15.83 10.88 -22.72
N VAL A 100 -14.76 10.19 -23.12
CA VAL A 100 -14.65 9.59 -24.45
C VAL A 100 -15.17 8.15 -24.32
N GLN A 101 -16.28 7.83 -25.00
CA GLN A 101 -16.96 6.52 -25.01
C GLN A 101 -16.06 5.28 -25.22
N ALA A 102 -14.79 5.45 -25.53
CA ALA A 102 -13.77 4.43 -25.42
C ALA A 102 -13.09 4.57 -24.05
N ALA A 103 -13.51 3.78 -23.07
CA ALA A 103 -12.68 3.44 -21.92
C ALA A 103 -11.33 2.98 -22.45
N SER A 104 -10.36 3.89 -22.48
CA SER A 104 -9.08 3.62 -23.13
C SER A 104 -8.42 2.47 -22.36
N ALA A 105 -8.21 1.34 -23.02
CA ALA A 105 -7.66 0.14 -22.38
C ALA A 105 -6.23 0.40 -21.83
N LEU A 106 -5.56 1.42 -22.36
CA LEU A 106 -4.19 1.82 -22.03
C LEU A 106 -4.01 2.29 -20.57
N PRO A 107 -4.73 3.33 -20.07
CA PRO A 107 -4.67 3.71 -18.65
C PRO A 107 -4.99 2.55 -17.69
N SER A 108 -6.02 1.76 -17.99
CA SER A 108 -6.42 0.61 -17.15
C SER A 108 -5.33 -0.46 -17.11
N ALA A 109 -4.74 -0.80 -18.25
CA ALA A 109 -3.62 -1.74 -18.32
C ALA A 109 -2.38 -1.21 -17.59
N ALA A 110 -2.10 0.10 -17.67
CA ALA A 110 -0.97 0.71 -16.94
C ALA A 110 -1.16 0.62 -15.42
N ILE A 111 -2.36 0.90 -14.91
CA ILE A 111 -2.68 0.76 -13.48
C ILE A 111 -2.54 -0.70 -13.04
N PHE A 112 -3.03 -1.64 -13.84
CA PHE A 112 -2.88 -3.07 -13.55
C PHE A 112 -1.41 -3.50 -13.53
N ALA A 113 -0.59 -3.00 -14.47
CA ALA A 113 0.85 -3.26 -14.47
C ALA A 113 1.55 -2.67 -13.23
N ILE A 114 1.18 -1.44 -12.82
CA ILE A 114 1.67 -0.82 -11.58
C ILE A 114 1.28 -1.67 -10.35
N MET A 115 0.07 -2.21 -10.32
CA MET A 115 -0.40 -3.11 -9.25
C MET A 115 0.42 -4.40 -9.20
N LEU A 116 0.67 -5.04 -10.34
CA LEU A 116 1.51 -6.25 -10.37
C LEU A 116 2.95 -5.94 -9.92
N TRP A 117 3.48 -4.79 -10.36
CA TRP A 117 4.81 -4.34 -9.97
C TRP A 117 4.90 -4.05 -8.48
N SER A 118 3.87 -3.44 -7.87
CA SER A 118 3.83 -3.21 -6.42
C SER A 118 3.85 -4.52 -5.65
N LEU A 119 3.10 -5.54 -6.11
CA LEU A 119 3.05 -6.85 -5.47
C LEU A 119 4.43 -7.53 -5.43
N VAL A 120 5.21 -7.36 -6.50
CA VAL A 120 6.60 -7.84 -6.61
C VAL A 120 7.52 -7.09 -5.66
N ILE A 121 7.41 -5.76 -5.59
CA ILE A 121 8.19 -4.93 -4.64
C ILE A 121 7.90 -5.38 -3.20
N ASP A 122 6.63 -5.47 -2.83
CA ASP A 122 6.19 -5.87 -1.48
C ASP A 122 6.67 -7.28 -1.16
N GLY A 123 6.56 -8.21 -2.13
CA GLY A 123 7.06 -9.57 -1.99
C GLY A 123 8.58 -9.62 -1.76
N HIS A 124 9.33 -8.77 -2.46
CA HIS A 124 10.77 -8.64 -2.25
C HIS A 124 11.10 -8.10 -0.85
N ILE A 125 10.43 -7.02 -0.41
CA ILE A 125 10.61 -6.44 0.92
C ILE A 125 10.28 -7.45 2.01
N LEU A 126 9.14 -8.14 1.89
CA LEU A 126 8.68 -9.15 2.84
C LEU A 126 9.66 -10.33 2.90
N SER A 127 10.09 -10.86 1.76
CA SER A 127 11.07 -11.96 1.71
C SER A 127 12.35 -11.62 2.48
N ARG A 128 12.84 -10.39 2.31
CA ARG A 128 14.04 -9.89 2.99
C ARG A 128 13.80 -9.65 4.48
N ALA A 129 12.61 -9.19 4.86
CA ALA A 129 12.21 -8.98 6.24
C ALA A 129 12.24 -10.29 7.05
N ILE A 130 11.65 -11.36 6.51
CA ILE A 130 11.61 -12.69 7.17
C ILE A 130 12.77 -13.61 6.80
N SER A 131 13.78 -13.13 6.07
CA SER A 131 14.93 -13.93 5.60
C SER A 131 14.53 -15.23 4.87
N ARG A 132 13.51 -15.17 4.01
CA ARG A 132 13.00 -16.30 3.20
C ARG A 132 13.22 -16.06 1.71
N PRO A 133 13.16 -17.10 0.86
CA PRO A 133 13.21 -16.95 -0.59
C PRO A 133 12.09 -16.03 -1.10
N PHE A 134 12.37 -15.38 -2.24
CA PHE A 134 11.47 -14.42 -2.89
C PHE A 134 10.04 -14.97 -3.09
N VAL A 135 9.90 -16.25 -3.47
CA VAL A 135 8.61 -16.90 -3.68
C VAL A 135 7.72 -16.84 -2.42
N ILE A 136 8.30 -17.05 -1.23
CA ILE A 136 7.55 -16.98 0.03
C ILE A 136 7.10 -15.54 0.30
N GLY A 137 7.98 -14.56 0.10
CA GLY A 137 7.60 -13.16 0.25
C GLY A 137 6.50 -12.73 -0.72
N LEU A 138 6.56 -13.19 -1.98
CA LEU A 138 5.54 -12.93 -2.99
C LEU A 138 4.19 -13.54 -2.61
N LEU A 139 4.16 -14.79 -2.12
CA LEU A 139 2.92 -15.42 -1.64
C LEU A 139 2.31 -14.65 -0.46
N ILE A 140 3.13 -14.17 0.46
CA ILE A 140 2.67 -13.36 1.60
C ILE A 140 2.13 -12.01 1.11
N SER A 141 2.78 -11.37 0.13
CA SER A 141 2.30 -10.14 -0.50
C SER A 141 0.92 -10.32 -1.15
N ILE A 142 0.75 -11.39 -1.93
CA ILE A 142 -0.54 -11.74 -2.55
C ILE A 142 -1.60 -11.98 -1.46
N ALA A 143 -1.29 -12.76 -0.43
CA ALA A 143 -2.21 -13.04 0.67
C ALA A 143 -2.62 -11.76 1.41
N TYR A 144 -1.67 -10.86 1.66
CA TYR A 144 -1.93 -9.55 2.26
C TYR A 144 -2.84 -8.69 1.38
N PHE A 145 -2.59 -8.64 0.07
CA PHE A 145 -3.42 -7.91 -0.88
C PHE A 145 -4.87 -8.42 -0.91
N LEU A 146 -5.08 -9.74 -0.92
CA LEU A 146 -6.42 -10.33 -0.86
C LEU A 146 -7.13 -10.02 0.46
N LEU A 147 -6.41 -10.11 1.59
CA LEU A 147 -6.96 -9.73 2.89
C LEU A 147 -7.35 -8.25 2.94
N HIS A 148 -6.46 -7.37 2.46
CA HIS A 148 -6.68 -5.92 2.42
C HIS A 148 -7.90 -5.55 1.58
N THR A 149 -8.02 -6.12 0.39
CA THR A 149 -9.18 -5.89 -0.49
C THR A 149 -10.47 -6.39 0.14
N THR A 150 -10.48 -7.59 0.72
CA THR A 150 -11.67 -8.15 1.40
C THR A 150 -12.11 -7.27 2.57
N VAL A 151 -11.18 -6.88 3.43
CA VAL A 151 -11.47 -6.00 4.59
C VAL A 151 -12.01 -4.65 4.12
N LEU A 152 -11.43 -4.05 3.07
CA LEU A 152 -11.92 -2.79 2.53
C LEU A 152 -13.33 -2.91 1.93
N PHE A 153 -13.63 -4.00 1.21
CA PHE A 153 -14.97 -4.25 0.69
C PHE A 153 -15.99 -4.39 1.81
N GLU A 154 -15.67 -5.11 2.88
CA GLU A 154 -16.56 -5.24 4.05
C GLU A 154 -16.72 -3.90 4.80
N LEU A 155 -15.66 -3.10 4.90
CA LEU A 155 -15.68 -1.78 5.53
C LEU A 155 -16.36 -0.69 4.69
N MET A 156 -16.71 -0.97 3.44
CA MET A 156 -17.50 -0.11 2.58
C MET A 156 -18.86 -0.78 2.29
N PRO A 157 -19.82 -0.74 3.24
CA PRO A 157 -21.15 -1.32 3.04
C PRO A 157 -21.94 -0.63 1.92
N ASP A 158 -21.56 0.59 1.54
CA ASP A 158 -22.17 1.34 0.44
C ASP A 158 -21.42 1.09 -0.88
N GLY A 159 -21.28 -0.18 -1.25
CA GLY A 159 -21.33 -0.51 -2.67
C GLY A 159 -22.72 -0.10 -3.14
N MET A 160 -22.80 0.87 -4.06
CA MET A 160 -24.05 1.35 -4.65
C MET A 160 -25.09 0.23 -4.79
N PRO A 161 -26.38 0.47 -4.48
CA PRO A 161 -27.40 -0.47 -4.86
C PRO A 161 -27.21 -0.73 -6.36
N ILE A 162 -26.92 -1.98 -6.70
CA ILE A 162 -27.24 -2.51 -8.01
C ILE A 162 -28.75 -2.29 -8.11
N THR A 163 -29.16 -1.16 -8.68
CA THR A 163 -30.50 -1.00 -9.22
C THR A 163 -30.56 -2.01 -10.35
N GLU A 164 -30.93 -3.24 -9.99
CA GLU A 164 -31.60 -4.15 -10.89
C GLU A 164 -32.92 -3.48 -11.26
N ASP A 165 -32.90 -2.68 -12.33
CA ASP A 165 -34.08 -2.33 -13.12
C ASP A 165 -33.99 -3.07 -14.47
#